data_AF-A0A021X520-F1
#
_entry.id   AF-A0A021X520-F1
#
_cell.length_a   1.000
_cell.length_b   1.000
_cell.length_c   1.000
_cell.angle_alpha   90.00
_cell.angle_beta   90.00
_cell.angle_gamma   90.00
#
_symmetry.space_group_name_H-M   'P 1'
#
loop_
_entity.id
_entity.type
_entity.pdbx_description
1 polymer ?
#
loop_
_entity_poly.entity_id
_entity_poly.type
_entity_poly.pdbx_seq_one_letter_code
_entity_poly.pdbx_strand_id
1 'polypeptide(L)'
;MVVTIEKLKVAYFPVPKAANTSMKHLLHGIKTGKRFTTTTDQATGAVRHIHREYRTPKFSSIKSEDYRGFFKIAIVRDPVERVVSAWRNRVMHHKELEDGSTAEKIHHVGLPQKPTLPQFVEYLEEYRAVNKSIAVHTAPLVDFLGPSRNYYDLIFDISESRQIEVFFSTLTGEDRKLPVKQIGGPPANRDQLSDELVQKLEGTYKDDYRLFGDVFGRQTDLQLIAKRAKRHKASLNGFLARLKSRLLK
;
A
#
# COMPACT_ATOMS: atom_id res chain seq x y z
N MET A 1 -9.13 1.48 7.11
CA MET A 1 -9.32 0.13 7.65
C MET A 1 -8.37 -0.83 6.97
N VAL A 2 -7.87 -1.82 7.71
CA VAL A 2 -7.24 -3.01 7.14
C VAL A 2 -8.26 -3.70 6.24
N VAL A 3 -7.85 -4.20 5.09
CA VAL A 3 -8.77 -4.88 4.16
C VAL A 3 -8.76 -6.38 4.51
N THR A 4 -9.89 -6.90 4.99
CA THR A 4 -10.01 -8.31 5.39
C THR A 4 -10.84 -9.13 4.39
N ILE A 5 -10.44 -10.39 4.21
CA ILE A 5 -11.27 -11.43 3.59
C ILE A 5 -11.59 -12.45 4.68
N GLU A 6 -12.70 -12.22 5.38
CA GLU A 6 -13.11 -12.99 6.57
C GLU A 6 -13.14 -14.51 6.32
N LYS A 7 -13.71 -14.92 5.18
CA LYS A 7 -13.83 -16.33 4.79
C LYS A 7 -12.48 -17.03 4.63
N LEU A 8 -11.42 -16.28 4.35
CA LEU A 8 -10.06 -16.78 4.18
C LEU A 8 -9.15 -16.44 5.37
N LYS A 9 -9.66 -15.72 6.36
CA LYS A 9 -8.88 -15.16 7.48
C LYS A 9 -7.57 -14.52 7.01
N VAL A 10 -7.65 -13.66 5.99
CA VAL A 10 -6.52 -12.84 5.50
C VAL A 10 -6.80 -11.37 5.78
N ALA A 11 -5.78 -10.67 6.28
CA ALA A 11 -5.81 -9.24 6.56
C ALA A 11 -4.67 -8.54 5.82
N TYR A 12 -5.01 -7.62 4.92
CA TYR A 12 -4.05 -6.80 4.19
C TYR A 12 -3.92 -5.41 4.81
N PHE A 13 -2.69 -5.06 5.17
CA PHE A 13 -2.32 -3.78 5.74
C PHE A 13 -1.83 -2.85 4.62
N PRO A 14 -2.65 -1.85 4.22
CA PRO A 14 -2.34 -1.04 3.04
C PRO A 14 -1.30 0.03 3.34
N VAL A 15 -0.38 0.23 2.40
CA VAL A 15 0.59 1.34 2.42
C VAL A 15 0.41 2.20 1.16
N PRO A 16 0.29 3.54 1.26
CA PRO A 16 0.27 4.41 0.08
C PRO A 16 1.48 4.18 -0.84
N LYS A 17 1.24 4.19 -2.15
CA LYS A 17 2.28 4.06 -3.20
C LYS A 17 3.03 2.71 -3.23
N ALA A 18 2.59 1.70 -2.46
CA ALA A 18 3.02 0.31 -2.55
C ALA A 18 1.86 -0.60 -3.05
N ALA A 19 1.46 -0.44 -4.32
CA ALA A 19 0.33 -1.16 -4.96
C ALA A 19 -1.03 -1.09 -4.23
N ASN A 20 -1.22 -0.09 -3.37
CA ASN A 20 -2.40 0.04 -2.52
C ASN A 20 -3.75 -0.07 -3.27
N THR A 21 -3.90 0.73 -4.32
CA THR A 21 -5.12 0.78 -5.13
C THR A 21 -5.37 -0.57 -5.81
N SER A 22 -4.32 -1.14 -6.44
CA SER A 22 -4.38 -2.45 -7.08
C SER A 22 -4.85 -3.55 -6.13
N MET A 23 -4.27 -3.60 -4.93
CA MET A 23 -4.66 -4.55 -3.90
C MET A 23 -6.10 -4.37 -3.43
N LYS A 24 -6.56 -3.13 -3.23
CA LYS A 24 -7.95 -2.88 -2.85
C LYS A 24 -8.93 -3.39 -3.91
N HIS A 25 -8.62 -3.20 -5.19
CA HIS A 25 -9.43 -3.75 -6.28
C HIS A 25 -9.43 -5.28 -6.30
N LEU A 26 -8.26 -5.92 -6.16
CA LEU A 26 -8.14 -7.38 -6.09
C LEU A 26 -8.95 -7.94 -4.93
N LEU A 27 -8.76 -7.40 -3.73
CA LEU A 27 -9.44 -7.87 -2.52
C LEU A 27 -10.94 -7.60 -2.55
N HIS A 28 -11.38 -6.48 -3.15
CA HIS A 28 -12.80 -6.25 -3.40
C HIS A 28 -13.38 -7.35 -4.30
N GLY A 29 -12.71 -7.67 -5.41
CA GLY A 29 -13.09 -8.75 -6.31
C GLY A 29 -13.22 -10.10 -5.62
N ILE A 30 -12.26 -10.44 -4.76
CA ILE A 30 -12.29 -11.69 -3.97
C ILE A 30 -13.45 -11.67 -2.96
N LYS A 31 -13.69 -10.53 -2.30
CA LYS A 31 -14.70 -10.39 -1.25
C LYS A 31 -16.13 -10.42 -1.79
N THR A 32 -16.37 -9.78 -2.93
CA THR A 32 -17.73 -9.56 -3.47
C THR A 32 -18.04 -10.44 -4.66
N GLY A 33 -17.04 -11.09 -5.27
CA GLY A 33 -17.17 -11.78 -6.55
C GLY A 33 -17.32 -10.83 -7.74
N LYS A 34 -17.21 -9.51 -7.55
CA LYS A 34 -17.43 -8.49 -8.59
C LYS A 34 -16.26 -7.51 -8.64
N ARG A 35 -15.91 -7.02 -9.83
CA ARG A 35 -14.92 -5.93 -9.97
C ARG A 35 -15.49 -4.64 -9.38
N PHE A 36 -14.66 -3.89 -8.66
CA PHE A 36 -15.05 -2.56 -8.17
C PHE A 36 -15.19 -1.57 -9.34
N THR A 37 -16.31 -0.86 -9.38
CA THR A 37 -16.58 0.25 -10.31
C THR A 37 -16.83 1.52 -9.51
N THR A 38 -16.23 2.63 -9.94
CA THR A 38 -16.56 3.95 -9.38
C THR A 38 -17.96 4.32 -9.82
N THR A 39 -18.82 4.68 -8.88
CA THR A 39 -20.18 5.13 -9.16
C THR A 39 -20.40 6.50 -8.55
N THR A 40 -21.15 7.35 -9.23
CA THR A 40 -21.61 8.63 -8.69
C THR A 40 -23.08 8.50 -8.36
N ASP A 41 -23.41 8.72 -7.08
CA ASP A 41 -24.79 8.81 -6.64
C ASP A 41 -25.45 10.02 -7.32
N GLN A 42 -26.52 9.77 -8.07
CA GLN A 42 -27.16 10.79 -8.90
C GLN A 42 -27.95 11.81 -8.07
N ALA A 43 -28.41 11.44 -6.87
CA ALA A 43 -29.22 12.30 -6.01
C ALA A 43 -28.35 13.25 -5.17
N THR A 44 -27.18 12.80 -4.75
CA THR A 44 -26.28 13.52 -3.83
C THR A 44 -25.01 14.02 -4.51
N GLY A 45 -24.72 13.57 -5.74
CA GLY A 45 -23.42 13.79 -6.40
C GLY A 45 -22.27 13.03 -5.74
N ALA A 46 -22.53 12.19 -4.74
CA ALA A 46 -21.48 11.54 -3.97
C ALA A 46 -20.76 10.46 -4.81
N VAL A 47 -19.46 10.65 -5.03
CA VAL A 47 -18.63 9.66 -5.72
C VAL A 47 -18.22 8.55 -4.75
N ARG A 48 -18.59 7.30 -5.06
CA ARG A 48 -18.08 6.09 -4.41
C ARG A 48 -16.74 5.71 -5.05
N HIS A 49 -15.66 6.11 -4.40
CA HIS A 49 -14.30 5.78 -4.82
C HIS A 49 -13.70 4.68 -3.94
N ILE A 50 -12.82 3.84 -4.50
CA ILE A 50 -12.21 2.69 -3.80
C ILE A 50 -11.49 3.09 -2.50
N HIS A 51 -10.92 4.29 -2.43
CA HIS A 51 -10.25 4.79 -1.23
C HIS A 51 -11.21 5.32 -0.16
N ARG A 52 -12.48 5.62 -0.50
CA ARG A 52 -13.54 5.93 0.48
C ARG A 52 -14.06 4.64 1.12
N GLU A 53 -14.21 3.58 0.32
CA GLU A 53 -14.62 2.25 0.81
C GLU A 53 -13.52 1.57 1.64
N TYR A 54 -12.29 1.61 1.15
CA TYR A 54 -11.13 1.04 1.82
C TYR A 54 -10.16 2.14 2.19
N ARG A 55 -10.37 2.78 3.35
CA ARG A 55 -9.44 3.79 3.89
C ARG A 55 -8.09 3.15 4.23
N THR A 56 -6.99 3.89 4.12
CA THR A 56 -5.66 3.45 4.60
C THR A 56 -5.41 4.02 5.99
N PRO A 57 -5.52 3.23 7.07
CA PRO A 57 -5.31 3.73 8.43
C PRO A 57 -3.82 3.83 8.76
N LYS A 58 -3.44 4.73 9.69
CA LYS A 58 -2.15 4.64 10.37
C LYS A 58 -2.15 3.45 11.32
N PHE A 59 -1.01 2.81 11.54
CA PHE A 59 -0.89 1.64 12.40
C PHE A 59 -1.41 1.91 13.83
N SER A 60 -1.12 3.10 14.37
CA SER A 60 -1.57 3.53 15.70
C SER A 60 -3.10 3.57 15.87
N SER A 61 -3.85 3.64 14.78
CA SER A 61 -5.32 3.61 14.79
C SER A 61 -5.92 2.20 14.65
N ILE A 62 -5.07 1.18 14.51
CA ILE A 62 -5.45 -0.21 14.33
C ILE A 62 -5.42 -0.90 15.70
N LYS A 63 -6.49 -1.62 16.05
CA LYS A 63 -6.52 -2.52 17.20
C LYS A 63 -6.00 -3.89 16.75
N SER A 64 -4.79 -4.26 17.16
CA SER A 64 -4.13 -5.50 16.72
C SER A 64 -4.93 -6.76 17.06
N GLU A 65 -5.72 -6.72 18.13
CA GLU A 65 -6.59 -7.80 18.60
C GLU A 65 -7.66 -8.18 17.57
N ASP A 66 -8.17 -7.21 16.81
CA ASP A 66 -9.19 -7.41 15.78
C ASP A 66 -8.69 -8.35 14.65
N TYR A 67 -7.37 -8.47 14.51
CA TYR A 67 -6.72 -9.28 13.48
C TYR A 67 -6.02 -10.52 14.04
N ARG A 68 -6.31 -10.89 15.30
CA ARG A 68 -5.83 -12.15 15.87
C ARG A 68 -6.39 -13.33 15.07
N GLY A 69 -5.52 -14.27 14.71
CA GLY A 69 -5.89 -15.44 13.89
C GLY A 69 -6.02 -15.17 12.40
N PHE A 70 -5.79 -13.93 11.93
CA PHE A 70 -5.63 -13.64 10.52
C PHE A 70 -4.18 -13.87 10.07
N PHE A 71 -4.03 -14.35 8.85
CA PHE A 71 -2.79 -14.28 8.10
C PHE A 71 -2.60 -12.86 7.58
N LYS A 72 -1.66 -12.15 8.18
CA LYS A 72 -1.43 -10.72 8.00
C LYS A 72 -0.40 -10.52 6.90
N ILE A 73 -0.80 -9.76 5.89
CA ILE A 73 0.04 -9.45 4.74
C ILE A 73 0.24 -7.94 4.58
N ALA A 74 1.39 -7.56 4.07
CA ALA A 74 1.69 -6.19 3.66
C ALA A 74 2.41 -6.20 2.30
N ILE A 75 2.35 -5.08 1.60
CA ILE A 75 3.19 -4.81 0.43
C ILE A 75 3.97 -3.55 0.74
N VAL A 76 5.29 -3.63 0.54
CA VAL A 76 6.21 -2.52 0.70
C VAL A 76 6.79 -2.13 -0.65
N ARG A 77 7.42 -0.96 -0.68
CA ARG A 77 8.20 -0.45 -1.79
C ARG A 77 9.38 0.27 -1.18
N ASP A 78 10.54 0.14 -1.79
CA ASP A 78 11.72 0.92 -1.45
C ASP A 78 11.34 2.41 -1.20
N PRO A 79 11.73 3.01 -0.06
CA PRO A 79 11.31 4.36 0.29
C PRO A 79 11.66 5.43 -0.74
N VAL A 80 12.84 5.36 -1.38
CA VAL A 80 13.25 6.33 -2.42
C VAL A 80 12.33 6.18 -3.62
N GLU A 81 12.17 4.96 -4.11
CA GLU A 81 11.27 4.66 -5.23
C GLU A 81 9.81 5.03 -4.94
N ARG A 82 9.40 4.96 -3.67
CA ARG A 82 8.07 5.35 -3.23
C ARG A 82 7.86 6.86 -3.28
N VAL A 83 8.88 7.66 -2.93
CA VAL A 83 8.87 9.13 -3.09
C VAL A 83 8.84 9.51 -4.56
N VAL A 84 9.64 8.88 -5.41
CA VAL A 84 9.59 9.08 -6.88
C VAL A 84 8.18 8.80 -7.41
N SER A 85 7.56 7.70 -6.96
CA SER A 85 6.18 7.38 -7.33
C SER A 85 5.16 8.40 -6.84
N ALA A 86 5.37 9.00 -5.67
CA ALA A 86 4.53 10.06 -5.14
C ALA A 86 4.66 11.32 -6.00
N TRP A 87 5.88 11.76 -6.33
CA TRP A 87 6.12 12.90 -7.21
C TRP A 87 5.46 12.73 -8.59
N ARG A 88 5.72 11.61 -9.28
CA ARG A 88 5.15 11.33 -10.61
C ARG A 88 3.62 11.43 -10.62
N ASN A 89 2.99 10.85 -9.60
CA ASN A 89 1.54 10.73 -9.57
C ASN A 89 0.84 11.96 -8.96
N ARG A 90 1.32 12.47 -7.82
CA ARG A 90 0.66 13.56 -7.09
C ARG A 90 1.03 14.92 -7.64
N VAL A 91 2.33 15.13 -7.88
CA VAL A 91 2.84 16.41 -8.37
C VAL A 91 2.62 16.51 -9.88
N MET A 92 3.16 15.57 -10.66
CA MET A 92 3.17 15.74 -12.12
C MET A 92 1.85 15.37 -12.80
N HIS A 93 1.19 14.29 -12.37
CA HIS A 93 -0.06 13.85 -13.00
C HIS A 93 -1.29 14.56 -12.45
N HIS A 94 -1.45 14.62 -11.13
CA HIS A 94 -2.60 15.25 -10.49
C HIS A 94 -2.42 16.75 -10.24
N LYS A 95 -1.22 17.31 -10.43
CA LYS A 95 -0.94 18.75 -10.24
C LYS A 95 -1.38 19.28 -8.88
N GLU A 96 -1.25 18.44 -7.84
CA GLU A 96 -1.77 18.75 -6.50
C GLU A 96 -1.07 19.94 -5.82
N LEU A 97 0.06 20.41 -6.37
CA LEU A 97 0.78 21.60 -5.91
C LEU A 97 0.30 22.90 -6.59
N GLU A 98 -0.47 22.78 -7.68
CA GLU A 98 -1.00 23.91 -8.46
C GLU A 98 -2.47 24.21 -8.12
N ASP A 99 -3.08 23.46 -7.20
CA ASP A 99 -4.52 23.51 -6.95
C ASP A 99 -4.90 24.47 -5.81
N GLY A 100 -5.65 25.52 -6.17
CA GLY A 100 -6.36 26.44 -5.26
C GLY A 100 -5.55 26.89 -4.05
N SER A 101 -6.11 26.71 -2.86
CA SER A 101 -5.49 27.11 -1.58
C SER A 101 -4.15 26.40 -1.28
N THR A 102 -3.84 25.28 -1.94
CA THR A 102 -2.53 24.63 -1.80
C THR A 102 -1.47 25.44 -2.54
N ALA A 103 -1.80 25.90 -3.75
CA ALA A 103 -0.91 26.70 -4.59
C ALA A 103 -0.51 27.99 -3.87
N GLU A 104 -1.47 28.67 -3.24
CA GLU A 104 -1.25 29.87 -2.43
C GLU A 104 -0.30 29.60 -1.27
N LYS A 105 -0.54 28.54 -0.48
CA LYS A 105 0.34 28.18 0.64
C LYS A 105 1.77 27.89 0.19
N ILE A 106 1.93 27.11 -0.88
CA ILE A 106 3.24 26.78 -1.47
C ILE A 106 3.96 28.05 -1.93
N HIS A 107 3.24 28.96 -2.58
CA HIS A 107 3.79 30.24 -3.01
C HIS A 107 4.22 31.12 -1.82
N HIS A 108 3.39 31.20 -0.78
CA HIS A 108 3.69 31.98 0.44
C HIS A 108 4.95 31.50 1.17
N VAL A 109 5.26 30.20 1.13
CA VAL A 109 6.49 29.65 1.72
C VAL A 109 7.66 29.61 0.74
N GLY A 110 7.53 30.21 -0.45
CA GLY A 110 8.61 30.33 -1.44
C GLY A 110 8.96 29.03 -2.18
N LEU A 111 8.10 28.01 -2.14
CA LEU A 111 8.36 26.73 -2.80
C LEU A 111 7.91 26.73 -4.27
N PRO A 112 8.61 26.00 -5.16
CA PRO A 112 8.13 25.78 -6.52
C PRO A 112 6.79 25.03 -6.54
N GLN A 113 5.83 25.46 -7.36
CA GLN A 113 4.59 24.68 -7.58
C GLN A 113 4.78 23.54 -8.60
N LYS A 114 5.84 23.62 -9.42
CA LYS A 114 6.22 22.62 -10.44
C LYS A 114 7.67 22.17 -10.23
N PRO A 115 8.01 21.58 -9.07
CA PRO A 115 9.38 21.19 -8.80
C PRO A 115 9.82 20.05 -9.71
N THR A 116 11.08 20.08 -10.15
CA THR A 116 11.75 18.88 -10.66
C THR A 116 11.82 17.82 -9.54
N LEU A 117 12.10 16.56 -9.89
CA LEU A 117 12.24 15.51 -8.89
C LEU A 117 13.32 15.84 -7.83
N PRO A 118 14.52 16.32 -8.19
CA PRO A 118 15.50 16.80 -7.21
C PRO A 118 14.99 17.92 -6.30
N GLN A 119 14.33 18.95 -6.86
CA GLN A 119 13.76 20.04 -6.06
C GLN A 119 12.67 19.55 -5.10
N PHE A 120 11.86 18.58 -5.54
CA PHE A 120 10.82 18.00 -4.70
C PHE A 120 11.39 17.21 -3.52
N VAL A 121 12.47 16.45 -3.75
CA VAL A 121 13.17 15.73 -2.68
C VAL A 121 13.89 16.70 -1.75
N GLU A 122 14.48 17.77 -2.31
CA GLU A 122 15.19 18.76 -1.52
C GLU A 122 14.27 19.46 -0.51
N TYR A 123 13.06 19.83 -0.94
CA TYR A 123 12.08 20.51 -0.10
C TYR A 123 10.95 19.59 0.39
N LEU A 124 11.24 18.29 0.54
CA LEU A 124 10.21 17.30 0.81
C LEU A 124 9.44 17.60 2.11
N GLU A 125 10.12 17.98 3.18
CA GLU A 125 9.48 18.23 4.48
C GLU A 125 8.59 19.47 4.44
N GLU A 126 8.99 20.51 3.72
CA GLU A 126 8.23 21.73 3.54
C GLU A 126 6.95 21.47 2.72
N TYR A 127 7.05 20.66 1.65
CA TYR A 127 5.86 20.21 0.93
C TYR A 127 4.92 19.37 1.80
N ARG A 128 5.46 18.50 2.68
CA ARG A 128 4.65 17.71 3.62
C ARG A 128 3.94 18.61 4.63
N ALA A 129 4.57 19.70 5.07
CA ALA A 129 3.98 20.64 6.03
C ALA A 129 2.77 21.38 5.45
N VAL A 130 2.80 21.74 4.16
CA VAL A 130 1.74 22.54 3.54
C VAL A 130 0.73 21.74 2.71
N ASN A 131 1.07 20.51 2.29
CA ASN A 131 0.19 19.64 1.51
C ASN A 131 0.00 18.26 2.17
N LYS A 132 -1.20 18.06 2.75
CA LYS A 132 -1.57 16.81 3.43
C LYS A 132 -1.53 15.58 2.51
N SER A 133 -1.84 15.73 1.23
CA SER A 133 -1.78 14.62 0.28
C SER A 133 -0.34 14.17 0.09
N ILE A 134 0.59 15.10 -0.12
CA ILE A 134 2.03 14.80 -0.17
C ILE A 134 2.46 14.14 1.14
N ALA A 135 2.12 14.74 2.29
CA ALA A 135 2.44 14.20 3.61
C ALA A 135 2.05 12.73 3.78
N VAL A 136 0.85 12.33 3.34
CA VAL A 136 0.39 10.95 3.45
C VAL A 136 1.07 10.01 2.46
N HIS A 137 1.34 10.47 1.22
CA HIS A 137 1.92 9.62 0.18
C HIS A 137 3.44 9.44 0.31
N THR A 138 4.10 10.32 1.09
CA THR A 138 5.53 10.22 1.43
C THR A 138 5.76 9.92 2.91
N ALA A 139 4.72 9.74 3.74
CA ALA A 139 4.88 9.31 5.14
C ALA A 139 5.59 7.95 5.21
N PRO A 140 6.46 7.69 6.22
CA PRO A 140 7.20 6.43 6.38
C PRO A 140 6.31 5.16 6.32
N LEU A 141 6.86 4.03 5.90
CA LEU A 141 6.18 2.73 5.93
C LEU A 141 5.76 2.36 7.36
N VAL A 142 6.61 2.65 8.35
CA VAL A 142 6.34 2.40 9.78
C VAL A 142 5.09 3.11 10.30
N ASP A 143 4.70 4.26 9.72
CA ASP A 143 3.44 4.93 10.08
C ASP A 143 2.21 4.07 9.77
N PHE A 144 2.31 3.18 8.77
CA PHE A 144 1.22 2.32 8.30
C PHE A 144 1.38 0.87 8.78
N LEU A 145 2.62 0.39 8.93
CA LEU A 145 2.92 -1.00 9.26
C LEU A 145 3.36 -1.22 10.71
N GLY A 146 3.59 -0.14 11.46
CA GLY A 146 4.01 -0.22 12.85
C GLY A 146 5.47 -0.62 13.00
N PRO A 147 5.91 -0.80 14.25
CA PRO A 147 7.34 -0.91 14.59
C PRO A 147 7.90 -2.33 14.50
N SER A 148 7.11 -3.32 14.06
CA SER A 148 7.52 -4.73 14.08
C SER A 148 7.18 -5.46 12.79
N ARG A 149 8.23 -5.85 12.06
CA ARG A 149 8.13 -6.73 10.89
C ARG A 149 7.46 -8.07 11.22
N ASN A 150 7.73 -8.61 12.42
CA ASN A 150 7.25 -9.92 12.86
C ASN A 150 5.74 -9.95 13.13
N TYR A 151 5.07 -8.80 13.10
CA TYR A 151 3.62 -8.74 13.12
C TYR A 151 2.97 -9.37 11.87
N TYR A 152 3.71 -9.42 10.76
CA TYR A 152 3.24 -9.90 9.46
C TYR A 152 3.70 -11.33 9.18
N ASP A 153 2.80 -12.15 8.66
CA ASP A 153 3.10 -13.51 8.22
C ASP A 153 3.81 -13.51 6.85
N LEU A 154 3.57 -12.46 6.06
CA LEU A 154 4.18 -12.28 4.74
C LEU A 154 4.21 -10.81 4.35
N ILE A 155 5.37 -10.37 3.85
CA ILE A 155 5.55 -9.02 3.30
C ILE A 155 6.12 -9.21 1.90
N PHE A 156 5.50 -8.57 0.91
CA PHE A 156 5.96 -8.55 -0.47
C PHE A 156 6.60 -7.22 -0.79
N ASP A 157 7.63 -7.21 -1.63
CA ASP A 157 8.00 -6.02 -2.38
C ASP A 157 7.01 -5.81 -3.54
N ILE A 158 6.75 -4.56 -3.91
CA ILE A 158 5.82 -4.22 -5.01
C ILE A 158 6.25 -4.83 -6.36
N SER A 159 7.55 -5.03 -6.57
CA SER A 159 8.09 -5.69 -7.78
C SER A 159 7.66 -7.15 -7.90
N GLU A 160 7.20 -7.77 -6.80
CA GLU A 160 6.77 -9.16 -6.72
C GLU A 160 5.29 -9.36 -7.09
N SER A 161 4.80 -8.64 -8.10
CA SER A 161 3.39 -8.72 -8.54
C SER A 161 2.95 -10.17 -8.82
N ARG A 162 3.82 -10.98 -9.43
CA ARG A 162 3.58 -12.40 -9.71
C ARG A 162 3.44 -13.24 -8.44
N GLN A 163 4.26 -13.00 -7.41
CA GLN A 163 4.18 -13.69 -6.13
C GLN A 163 2.84 -13.40 -5.44
N ILE A 164 2.39 -12.15 -5.49
CA ILE A 164 1.08 -11.73 -4.96
C ILE A 164 -0.04 -12.48 -5.69
N GLU A 165 0.01 -12.55 -7.03
CA GLU A 165 -0.95 -13.33 -7.82
C GLU A 165 -0.96 -14.81 -7.42
N VAL A 166 0.22 -15.45 -7.35
CA VAL A 166 0.33 -16.86 -6.94
C VAL A 166 -0.22 -17.11 -5.55
N PHE A 167 0.03 -16.20 -4.59
CA PHE A 167 -0.51 -16.29 -3.24
C PHE A 167 -2.03 -16.31 -3.25
N PHE A 168 -2.66 -15.34 -3.90
CA PHE A 168 -4.13 -15.24 -3.93
C PHE A 168 -4.75 -16.33 -4.79
N SER A 169 -4.15 -16.72 -5.91
CA SER A 169 -4.65 -17.80 -6.75
C SER A 169 -4.66 -19.13 -6.01
N THR A 170 -3.57 -19.43 -5.29
CA THR A 170 -3.47 -20.64 -4.45
C THR A 170 -4.50 -20.62 -3.32
N LEU A 171 -4.64 -19.47 -2.66
CA LEU A 171 -5.54 -19.30 -1.53
C LEU A 171 -7.01 -19.48 -1.95
N THR A 172 -7.43 -18.79 -3.02
CA THR A 172 -8.82 -18.86 -3.50
C THR A 172 -9.12 -20.11 -4.30
N GLY A 173 -8.12 -20.71 -4.96
CA GLY A 173 -8.32 -21.81 -5.92
C GLY A 173 -8.83 -21.33 -7.29
N GLU A 174 -8.65 -20.06 -7.61
CA GLU A 174 -9.06 -19.41 -8.88
C GLU A 174 -7.89 -18.60 -9.40
N ASP A 175 -7.77 -18.35 -10.71
CA ASP A 175 -6.73 -17.43 -11.20
C ASP A 175 -7.05 -15.98 -10.78
N ARG A 176 -6.12 -15.36 -10.05
CA ARG A 176 -6.22 -14.00 -9.52
C ARG A 176 -5.08 -13.17 -10.08
N LYS A 177 -5.44 -12.06 -10.74
CA LYS A 177 -4.50 -11.08 -11.31
C LYS A 177 -4.48 -9.78 -10.54
N LEU A 178 -3.31 -9.20 -10.36
CA LEU A 178 -3.16 -7.90 -9.73
C LEU A 178 -3.38 -6.82 -10.81
N PRO A 179 -4.44 -5.99 -10.72
CA PRO A 179 -4.69 -4.99 -11.75
C PRO A 179 -3.64 -3.89 -11.69
N VAL A 180 -3.14 -3.44 -12.85
CA VAL A 180 -2.26 -2.26 -12.92
C VAL A 180 -3.12 -1.01 -12.74
N LYS A 181 -2.84 -0.23 -11.68
CA LYS A 181 -3.58 1.00 -11.34
C LYS A 181 -2.60 2.10 -10.91
N GLN A 182 -2.99 3.36 -11.12
CA GLN A 182 -2.25 4.55 -10.65
C GLN A 182 -0.83 4.69 -11.23
N ILE A 183 -0.67 4.39 -12.53
CA ILE A 183 0.60 4.52 -13.28
C ILE A 183 0.80 5.88 -13.96
N GLY A 184 -0.04 6.87 -13.65
CA GLY A 184 0.02 8.19 -14.27
C GLY A 184 1.25 9.00 -13.88
N GLY A 185 1.69 9.87 -14.78
CA GLY A 185 2.84 10.76 -14.62
C GLY A 185 3.99 10.40 -15.57
N PRO A 186 4.91 11.35 -15.82
CA PRO A 186 6.07 11.11 -16.67
C PRO A 186 6.95 9.99 -16.08
N PRO A 187 7.75 9.30 -16.90
CA PRO A 187 8.76 8.37 -16.40
C PRO A 187 9.77 9.15 -15.54
N ALA A 188 10.08 8.57 -14.38
CA ALA A 188 11.12 9.03 -13.47
C ALA A 188 11.54 7.86 -12.58
N ASN A 189 12.79 7.89 -12.14
CA ASN A 189 13.44 6.85 -11.36
C ASN A 189 14.46 7.45 -10.39
N ARG A 190 15.05 6.60 -9.53
CA ARG A 190 16.12 6.96 -8.59
C ARG A 190 17.32 7.62 -9.27
N ASP A 191 17.68 7.24 -10.49
CA ASP A 191 18.90 7.72 -11.19
C ASP A 191 18.88 9.22 -11.50
N GLN A 192 17.73 9.88 -11.37
CA GLN A 192 17.59 11.34 -11.49
C GLN A 192 17.94 12.09 -10.21
N LEU A 193 18.25 11.39 -9.12
CA LEU A 193 18.66 11.95 -7.83
C LEU A 193 20.17 11.81 -7.67
N SER A 194 20.80 12.81 -7.04
CA SER A 194 22.20 12.69 -6.62
C SER A 194 22.32 11.78 -5.40
N ASP A 195 23.54 11.30 -5.12
CA ASP A 195 23.81 10.46 -3.96
C ASP A 195 23.45 11.18 -2.65
N GLU A 196 23.66 12.50 -2.56
CA GLU A 196 23.30 13.29 -1.38
C GLU A 196 21.79 13.30 -1.14
N LEU A 197 20.98 13.44 -2.20
CA LEU A 197 19.52 13.42 -2.10
C LEU A 197 19.01 12.02 -1.74
N VAL A 198 19.65 10.98 -2.26
CA VAL A 198 19.35 9.60 -1.89
C VAL A 198 19.67 9.36 -0.41
N GLN A 199 20.86 9.76 0.06
CA GLN A 199 21.26 9.64 1.47
C GLN A 199 20.32 10.42 2.40
N LYS A 200 19.88 11.62 1.98
CA LYS A 200 18.87 12.40 2.72
C LYS A 200 17.57 11.61 2.89
N LEU A 201 17.06 11.00 1.82
CA LEU A 201 15.87 10.15 1.90
C LEU A 201 16.12 8.90 2.77
N GLU A 202 17.27 8.25 2.64
CA GLU A 202 17.65 7.10 3.45
C GLU A 202 17.70 7.45 4.95
N GLY A 203 18.22 8.63 5.30
CA GLY A 203 18.16 9.18 6.65
C GLY A 203 16.73 9.42 7.14
N THR A 204 15.89 10.05 6.32
CA THR A 204 14.47 10.28 6.63
C THR A 204 13.69 8.97 6.86
N TYR A 205 14.00 7.92 6.09
CA TYR A 205 13.32 6.63 6.14
C TYR A 205 14.14 5.53 6.84
N LYS A 206 15.10 5.89 7.72
CA LYS A 206 16.01 4.93 8.38
C LYS A 206 15.29 3.76 9.06
N ASP A 207 14.13 4.01 9.67
CA ASP A 207 13.34 2.98 10.34
C ASP A 207 12.64 2.03 9.36
N ASP A 208 12.26 2.52 8.18
CA ASP A 208 11.71 1.69 7.11
C ASP A 208 12.79 0.71 6.63
N TYR A 209 14.02 1.18 6.39
CA TYR A 209 15.14 0.32 5.99
C TYR A 209 15.54 -0.65 7.10
N ARG A 210 15.58 -0.20 8.35
CA ARG A 210 15.87 -1.07 9.50
C ARG A 210 14.88 -2.22 9.63
N LEU A 211 13.60 -2.00 9.36
CA LEU A 211 12.54 -2.98 9.58
C LEU A 211 12.18 -3.82 8.35
N PHE A 212 12.31 -3.25 7.15
CA PHE A 212 11.84 -3.85 5.90
C PHE A 212 12.91 -3.94 4.81
N GLY A 213 14.14 -3.48 5.09
CA GLY A 213 15.25 -3.44 4.12
C GLY A 213 15.60 -4.80 3.52
N ASP A 214 15.35 -5.90 4.24
CA ASP A 214 15.62 -7.26 3.75
C ASP A 214 14.59 -7.77 2.73
N VAL A 215 13.52 -7.00 2.50
CA VAL A 215 12.45 -7.29 1.53
C VAL A 215 12.67 -6.52 0.22
N PHE A 216 13.23 -5.30 0.27
CA PHE A 216 13.35 -4.45 -0.92
C PHE A 216 14.20 -5.09 -2.01
N GLY A 217 13.70 -5.09 -3.24
CA GLY A 217 14.38 -5.66 -4.40
C GLY A 217 14.63 -7.17 -4.33
N ARG A 218 14.15 -7.86 -3.29
CA ARG A 218 14.34 -9.29 -3.11
C ARG A 218 13.18 -10.06 -3.72
N GLN A 219 13.51 -11.04 -4.55
CA GLN A 219 12.50 -11.93 -5.11
C GLN A 219 12.28 -13.12 -4.17
N THR A 220 11.07 -13.24 -3.64
CA THR A 220 10.61 -14.36 -2.84
C THR A 220 10.31 -15.54 -3.75
N ASP A 221 10.76 -16.71 -3.30
CA ASP A 221 10.56 -17.98 -3.98
C ASP A 221 9.06 -18.32 -4.11
N LEU A 222 8.61 -18.57 -5.35
CA LEU A 222 7.21 -18.87 -5.65
C LEU A 222 6.72 -20.16 -5.00
N GLN A 223 7.57 -21.18 -4.85
CA GLN A 223 7.24 -22.42 -4.16
C GLN A 223 7.06 -22.16 -2.66
N LEU A 224 7.90 -21.32 -2.05
CA LEU A 224 7.74 -20.91 -0.66
C LEU A 224 6.41 -20.17 -0.45
N ILE A 225 6.07 -19.23 -1.33
CA ILE A 225 4.78 -18.51 -1.31
C ILE A 225 3.61 -19.48 -1.41
N ALA A 226 3.62 -20.37 -2.41
CA ALA A 226 2.58 -21.36 -2.61
C ALA A 226 2.47 -22.32 -1.40
N LYS A 227 3.60 -22.74 -0.82
CA LYS A 227 3.64 -23.60 0.38
C LYS A 227 3.06 -22.88 1.61
N ARG A 228 3.31 -21.59 1.79
CA ARG A 228 2.71 -20.79 2.88
C ARG A 228 1.19 -20.65 2.67
N ALA A 229 0.75 -20.32 1.46
CA ALA A 229 -0.67 -20.22 1.13
C ALA A 229 -1.42 -21.55 1.36
N LYS A 230 -0.87 -22.68 0.91
CA LYS A 230 -1.43 -24.02 1.13
C LYS A 230 -1.53 -24.36 2.61
N ARG A 231 -0.48 -24.11 3.40
CA ARG A 231 -0.47 -24.33 4.85
C ARG A 231 -1.54 -23.52 5.56
N HIS A 232 -1.69 -22.24 5.22
CA HIS A 232 -2.74 -21.38 5.78
C HIS A 232 -4.14 -21.90 5.46
N LYS A 233 -4.39 -22.23 4.19
CA LYS A 233 -5.67 -22.81 3.73
C LYS A 233 -6.01 -24.11 4.47
N ALA A 234 -5.04 -25.01 4.64
CA ALA A 234 -5.23 -26.26 5.37
C ALA A 234 -5.55 -26.03 6.86
N SER A 235 -4.82 -25.12 7.51
CA SER A 235 -5.06 -24.73 8.91
C SER A 235 -6.49 -24.19 9.11
N LEU A 236 -6.91 -23.29 8.21
CA LEU A 236 -8.26 -22.71 8.23
C LEU A 236 -9.34 -23.77 8.05
N ASN A 237 -9.19 -24.66 7.07
CA ASN A 237 -10.14 -25.75 6.83
C ASN A 237 -10.26 -26.66 8.06
N GLY A 238 -9.14 -27.02 8.69
CA GLY A 238 -9.13 -27.80 9.92
C GLY A 238 -9.83 -27.08 11.09
N PHE A 239 -9.63 -25.77 11.23
CA PHE A 239 -10.35 -24.96 12.22
C PHE A 239 -11.86 -24.95 11.99
N LEU A 240 -12.29 -24.70 10.75
CA LEU A 240 -13.72 -24.68 10.40
C LEU A 240 -14.39 -26.05 10.59
N ALA A 241 -13.69 -27.15 10.27
CA ALA A 241 -14.19 -28.50 10.51
C ALA A 241 -14.41 -28.76 12.02
N ARG A 242 -13.45 -28.38 12.87
CA ARG A 242 -13.59 -28.50 14.33
C ARG A 242 -14.73 -27.64 14.87
N LEU A 243 -14.89 -26.42 14.39
CA LEU A 243 -15.98 -25.53 14.82
C LEU A 243 -17.35 -26.13 14.47
N LYS A 244 -17.53 -26.63 13.24
CA LYS A 244 -18.77 -27.32 12.84
C LYS A 244 -19.06 -28.53 13.72
N SER A 245 -18.05 -29.35 14.05
CA SER A 245 -18.23 -30.52 14.92
C SER A 245 -18.66 -30.19 16.35
N ARG A 246 -18.35 -28.98 16.85
CA ARG A 246 -18.75 -28.50 18.18
C ARG A 246 -20.13 -27.85 18.20
N LEU A 247 -20.59 -27.31 17.08
CA LEU A 247 -21.92 -26.68 16.94
C LEU A 247 -23.04 -27.70 16.65
N LEU A 248 -22.67 -28.93 16.27
CA LEU A 248 -23.59 -30.04 16.00
C LEU A 248 -23.68 -31.04 17.18
N LYS A 249 -23.07 -30.72 18.32
CA LYS A 249 -23.20 -31.43 19.60
C LYS A 249 -23.93 -30.52 20.58
#